data_AF-A0A352B306-F1
#
_entry.id   AF-A0A352B306-F1
#
_cell.length_a   1.000
_cell.length_b   1.000
_cell.length_c   1.000
_cell.angle_alpha   90.00
_cell.angle_beta   90.00
_cell.angle_gamma   90.00
#
_symmetry.space_group_name_H-M   'P 1'
#
loop_
_entity.id
_entity.type
_entity.pdbx_description
1 polymer ?
#
loop_
_entity_poly.entity_id
_entity_poly.type
_entity_poly.pdbx_seq_one_letter_code
_entity_poly.pdbx_strand_id
1 'polypeptide(L)'
;MFILGNLLSAVATLLHLVIFFLYLVLIFQAVISWVNPDPYNPIVRALHAVTEPILGRIRAKVPWLLSGGIDFTPLLALLALLFVDQFFVATLRELGQRLH
;
A
#
# COMPACT_ATOMS: atom_id res chain seq x y z
N MET A 1 6.25 -29.60 -9.64
CA MET A 1 4.85 -30.03 -9.40
C MET A 1 3.91 -28.94 -9.90
N PHE A 2 3.34 -29.14 -11.09
CA PHE A 2 2.53 -28.15 -11.80
C PHE A 2 1.40 -27.53 -10.95
N ILE A 3 0.70 -28.32 -10.12
CA ILE A 3 -0.41 -27.81 -9.28
C ILE A 3 0.08 -26.78 -8.25
N LEU A 4 1.19 -27.05 -7.58
CA LEU A 4 1.76 -26.14 -6.57
C LEU A 4 2.28 -24.85 -7.21
N GLY A 5 2.89 -24.94 -8.40
CA GLY A 5 3.34 -23.77 -9.17
C GLY A 5 2.22 -22.82 -9.54
N ASN A 6 1.09 -23.37 -10.03
CA ASN A 6 -0.12 -22.59 -10.32
C ASN A 6 -0.72 -21.94 -9.07
N LEU A 7 -0.79 -22.67 -7.95
CA LEU A 7 -1.33 -22.15 -6.70
C LEU A 7 -0.51 -20.94 -6.20
N LEU A 8 0.82 -21.06 -6.17
CA LEU A 8 1.70 -19.95 -5.74
C LEU A 8 1.58 -18.75 -6.69
N SER A 9 1.50 -18.99 -8.00
CA SER A 9 1.33 -17.93 -9.00
C SER A 9 0.00 -17.19 -8.84
N ALA A 10 -1.08 -17.91 -8.52
CA ALA A 10 -2.39 -17.33 -8.24
C ALA A 10 -2.36 -16.48 -6.96
N VAL A 11 -1.75 -16.99 -5.88
CA VAL A 11 -1.59 -16.24 -4.62
C VAL A 11 -0.77 -14.96 -4.84
N ALA A 12 0.35 -15.04 -5.58
CA ALA A 12 1.15 -13.88 -5.91
C ALA A 12 0.34 -12.82 -6.69
N THR A 13 -0.49 -13.26 -7.64
CA THR A 13 -1.37 -12.37 -8.41
C THR A 13 -2.43 -11.69 -7.54
N LEU A 14 -3.08 -12.43 -6.65
CA LEU A 14 -4.07 -11.85 -5.72
C LEU A 14 -3.41 -10.85 -4.77
N LEU A 15 -2.22 -11.17 -4.26
CA LEU A 15 -1.48 -10.26 -3.39
C LEU A 15 -1.07 -8.97 -4.13
N HIS A 16 -0.58 -9.11 -5.37
CA HIS A 16 -0.28 -7.95 -6.23
C HIS A 16 -1.49 -7.04 -6.40
N LEU A 17 -2.67 -7.62 -6.66
CA LEU A 17 -3.90 -6.86 -6.84
C LEU A 17 -4.27 -6.07 -5.58
N VAL A 18 -4.18 -6.68 -4.40
CA VAL A 18 -4.43 -5.98 -3.13
C VAL A 18 -3.44 -4.84 -2.92
N ILE A 19 -2.15 -5.08 -3.17
CA ILE A 19 -1.12 -4.04 -3.06
C ILE A 19 -1.41 -2.89 -4.03
N PHE A 20 -1.77 -3.20 -5.28
CA PHE A 20 -2.15 -2.20 -6.29
C PHE A 20 -3.34 -1.33 -5.85
N PHE A 21 -4.37 -1.91 -5.24
CA PHE A 21 -5.47 -1.13 -4.68
C PHE A 21 -5.02 -0.22 -3.52
N LEU A 22 -4.19 -0.73 -2.61
CA LEU A 22 -3.62 0.07 -1.52
C LEU A 22 -2.77 1.23 -2.05
N TYR A 23 -2.03 0.99 -3.13
CA TYR A 23 -1.29 2.02 -3.85
C TYR A 23 -2.18 3.19 -4.28
N LEU A 24 -3.28 2.89 -4.99
CA LEU A 24 -4.22 3.91 -5.46
C LEU A 24 -4.80 4.70 -4.28
N VAL A 25 -5.24 4.00 -3.24
CA VAL A 25 -5.82 4.63 -2.05
C VAL A 25 -4.81 5.54 -1.33
N LEU A 26 -3.56 5.10 -1.20
CA LEU A 26 -2.51 5.91 -0.57
C LEU A 26 -2.09 7.12 -1.41
N ILE A 27 -2.10 7.00 -2.74
CA ILE A 27 -1.88 8.15 -3.64
C ILE A 27 -3.00 9.18 -3.44
N PHE A 28 -4.26 8.76 -3.43
CA PHE A 28 -5.38 9.67 -3.15
C PHE A 28 -5.27 10.31 -1.76
N GLN A 29 -4.87 9.54 -0.75
CA GLN A 29 -4.64 10.04 0.60
C GLN A 29 -3.50 11.07 0.66
N ALA A 30 -2.40 10.85 -0.08
CA ALA A 30 -1.31 11.81 -0.19
C ALA A 30 -1.81 13.14 -0.76
N VAL A 31 -2.55 13.09 -1.88
CA VAL A 31 -3.13 14.29 -2.51
C VAL A 31 -4.06 15.03 -1.56
N ILE A 32 -4.97 14.30 -0.90
CA ILE A 32 -5.90 14.89 0.10
C ILE A 32 -5.13 15.55 1.25
N SER A 33 -4.08 14.90 1.76
CA SER A 33 -3.30 15.43 2.88
C SER A 33 -2.58 16.74 2.53
N TRP A 34 -2.21 16.95 1.25
CA TRP A 34 -1.50 18.14 0.81
C TRP A 34 -2.43 19.29 0.40
N VAL A 35 -3.59 18.96 -0.16
CA VAL A 35 -4.58 19.96 -0.62
C VAL A 35 -5.52 20.38 0.52
N ASN A 36 -5.65 19.57 1.56
CA ASN A 36 -6.51 19.83 2.73
C ASN A 36 -7.98 20.17 2.35
N PRO A 37 -8.70 19.25 1.67
CA PRO A 37 -10.10 19.45 1.28
C PRO A 37 -11.06 19.37 2.49
N ASP A 38 -12.34 19.68 2.28
CA ASP A 38 -13.38 19.64 3.32
C ASP A 38 -13.41 18.27 4.05
N PRO A 39 -13.10 18.24 5.37
CA PRO A 39 -13.09 17.00 6.17
C PRO A 39 -14.47 16.32 6.28
N TYR A 40 -15.55 17.05 6.04
CA TYR A 40 -16.91 16.51 6.09
C TYR A 40 -17.34 15.84 4.79
N ASN A 41 -16.49 15.83 3.76
CA ASN A 41 -16.76 15.07 2.55
C ASN A 41 -16.72 13.55 2.84
N PRO A 42 -17.79 12.79 2.50
CA PRO A 42 -17.83 11.34 2.72
C PRO A 42 -16.66 10.58 2.09
N ILE A 43 -16.15 11.02 0.93
CA ILE A 43 -15.04 10.38 0.23
C ILE A 43 -13.74 10.57 1.01
N VAL A 44 -13.50 11.79 1.53
CA VAL A 44 -12.33 12.11 2.36
C VAL A 44 -12.34 11.25 3.63
N ARG A 45 -13.50 11.15 4.31
CA ARG A 45 -13.64 10.29 5.50
C ARG A 45 -13.41 8.81 5.19
N ALA A 46 -13.92 8.32 4.06
CA ALA A 46 -13.72 6.93 3.64
C ALA A 46 -12.24 6.62 3.39
N LEU A 47 -11.53 7.51 2.68
CA LEU A 47 -10.09 7.37 2.42
C LEU A 47 -9.28 7.40 3.72
N HIS A 48 -9.57 8.34 4.61
CA HIS A 48 -8.96 8.37 5.94
C HIS A 48 -9.26 7.09 6.73
N ALA A 49 -10.50 6.63 6.78
CA ALA A 49 -10.85 5.41 7.52
C ALA A 49 -10.10 4.17 7.03
N VAL A 50 -9.86 4.06 5.71
CA VAL A 50 -9.11 2.94 5.12
C VAL A 50 -7.61 3.07 5.37
N THR A 51 -7.05 4.29 5.31
CA THR A 51 -5.60 4.50 5.41
C THR A 51 -5.07 4.68 6.83
N GLU A 52 -5.89 5.18 7.75
CA GLU A 52 -5.48 5.51 9.13
C GLU A 52 -4.89 4.34 9.91
N PRO A 53 -5.40 3.08 9.81
CA PRO A 53 -4.78 1.95 10.50
C PRO A 53 -3.31 1.70 10.10
N ILE A 54 -2.92 2.11 8.88
CA ILE A 54 -1.56 1.99 8.36
C ILE A 54 -0.78 3.28 8.66
N LEU A 55 -1.29 4.42 8.21
CA LEU A 55 -0.61 5.71 8.32
C LEU A 55 -0.47 6.19 9.76
N GLY A 56 -1.50 6.04 10.58
CA GLY A 56 -1.46 6.38 12.01
C GLY A 56 -0.36 5.62 12.75
N ARG A 57 -0.14 4.34 12.42
CA ARG A 57 0.95 3.54 12.99
C ARG A 57 2.33 3.99 12.51
N ILE A 58 2.46 4.40 11.25
CA ILE A 58 3.73 4.93 10.74
C ILE A 58 4.02 6.28 11.40
N ARG A 59 3.04 7.18 11.48
CA ARG A 59 3.17 8.49 12.17
C ARG A 59 3.57 8.34 13.63
N ALA A 60 2.99 7.37 14.35
CA ALA A 60 3.33 7.11 15.74
C ALA A 60 4.81 6.68 15.91
N LYS A 61 5.38 5.96 14.93
CA LYS A 61 6.77 5.50 14.96
C LYS A 61 7.76 6.51 14.37
N VAL A 62 7.31 7.30 13.41
CA VAL A 62 8.12 8.20 12.60
C VAL A 62 7.47 9.59 12.56
N PRO A 63 7.36 10.28 13.71
CA PRO A 63 6.58 11.50 13.83
C PRO A 63 7.13 12.68 13.03
N TRP A 64 8.42 12.67 12.70
CA TRP A 64 9.07 13.72 11.91
C TRP A 64 8.58 13.77 10.45
N LEU A 65 7.82 12.77 9.97
CA LEU A 65 7.16 12.81 8.65
C LEU A 65 6.04 13.86 8.57
N LEU A 66 5.54 14.34 9.70
CA LEU A 66 4.64 15.49 9.80
C LEU A 66 5.48 16.77 9.90
N SER A 67 6.22 17.11 8.84
CA SER A 67 7.12 18.26 8.83
C SER A 67 6.51 19.44 8.09
N GLY A 68 6.52 20.63 8.68
CA GLY A 68 6.17 21.88 7.99
C GLY A 68 4.72 21.94 7.49
N GLY A 69 3.80 21.23 8.14
CA GLY A 69 2.39 21.19 7.75
C GLY A 69 2.06 20.22 6.59
N ILE A 70 3.04 19.47 6.10
CA ILE A 70 2.87 18.47 5.04
C ILE A 70 3.02 17.07 5.66
N ASP A 71 2.12 16.14 5.30
CA ASP A 71 2.20 14.75 5.70
C ASP A 71 2.95 13.92 4.64
N PHE A 72 4.17 13.49 4.96
CA PHE A 72 4.99 12.59 4.11
C PHE A 72 4.79 11.10 4.43
N THR A 73 3.93 10.77 5.39
CA THR A 73 3.64 9.39 5.78
C THR A 73 3.09 8.54 4.62
N PRO A 74 2.15 9.04 3.78
CA PRO A 74 1.69 8.29 2.62
C PRO A 74 2.82 7.91 1.67
N LEU A 75 3.82 8.80 1.48
CA LEU A 75 4.95 8.54 0.60
C LEU A 75 5.83 7.40 1.14
N LEU A 76 6.11 7.38 2.44
CA LEU A 76 6.86 6.28 3.05
C LEU A 76 6.08 4.96 2.95
N ALA A 77 4.76 4.99 3.13
CA ALA A 77 3.91 3.81 2.97
C ALA A 77 3.94 3.28 1.53
N LEU A 78 3.91 4.17 0.52
CA LEU A 78 4.04 3.83 -0.90
C LEU A 78 5.40 3.16 -1.18
N LEU A 79 6.50 3.71 -0.66
CA LEU A 79 7.83 3.10 -0.82
C LEU A 79 7.90 1.71 -0.18
N ALA A 80 7.29 1.53 0.99
CA ALA A 80 7.23 0.22 1.64
C ALA A 80 6.41 -0.78 0.81
N LEU A 81 5.25 -0.38 0.27
CA LEU A 81 4.46 -1.23 -0.62
C LEU A 81 5.20 -1.56 -1.91
N LEU A 82 6.00 -0.63 -2.46
CA LEU A 82 6.85 -0.88 -3.63
C LEU A 82 7.82 -2.00 -3.36
N PHE A 83 8.50 -1.91 -2.23
CA PHE A 83 9.43 -2.93 -1.82
C PHE A 83 8.73 -4.28 -1.64
N VAL A 84 7.59 -4.33 -0.96
CA VAL A 84 6.84 -5.58 -0.74
C VAL A 84 6.39 -6.19 -2.07
N ASP A 85 5.87 -5.40 -3.00
CA ASP A 85 5.46 -5.91 -4.31
C ASP A 85 6.65 -6.42 -5.12
N GLN A 86 7.69 -5.60 -5.27
CA GLN A 86 8.85 -5.95 -6.08
C GLN A 86 9.69 -7.08 -5.48
N PHE A 87 9.72 -7.22 -4.16
CA PHE A 87 10.48 -8.28 -3.51
C PHE A 87 9.62 -9.51 -3.26
N PHE A 88 8.56 -9.39 -2.45
CA PHE A 88 7.83 -10.54 -1.94
C PHE A 88 6.92 -11.16 -3.00
N VAL A 89 6.13 -10.36 -3.72
CA VAL A 89 5.25 -10.87 -4.78
C VAL A 89 6.07 -11.44 -5.93
N ALA A 90 7.13 -10.74 -6.36
CA ALA A 90 8.00 -11.24 -7.42
C ALA A 90 8.65 -12.59 -7.03
N THR A 91 9.14 -12.73 -5.79
CA THR A 91 9.70 -13.98 -5.29
C THR A 91 8.68 -15.12 -5.32
N LEU A 92 7.44 -14.89 -4.85
CA LEU A 92 6.39 -15.91 -4.89
C LEU A 92 6.05 -16.33 -6.32
N ARG A 93 6.01 -15.38 -7.25
CA ARG A 93 5.74 -15.64 -8.66
C ARG A 93 6.87 -16.45 -9.30
N GLU A 94 8.12 -16.10 -9.04
CA GLU A 94 9.28 -16.83 -9.54
C GLU A 94 9.33 -18.26 -8.99
N LEU A 95 9.07 -18.44 -7.69
CA LEU A 95 8.95 -19.77 -7.08
C LEU A 95 7.85 -20.60 -7.74
N GLY A 96 6.70 -19.99 -8.04
CA GLY A 96 5.62 -20.64 -8.78
C GLY A 96 6.06 -21.13 -10.17
N GLN A 97 6.80 -20.29 -10.90
CA GLN A 97 7.32 -20.61 -12.24
C GLN A 97 8.39 -21.70 -12.21
N ARG A 98 9.27 -21.71 -11.21
CA ARG A 98 10.31 -22.75 -11.07
C ARG A 98 9.74 -24.13 -10.69
N LEU A 99 8.54 -24.19 -10.14
CA LEU A 99 7.85 -25.42 -9.76
C LEU A 99 7.02 -26.03 -10.90
N HIS A 100 6.87 -25.33 -12.02
CA HIS A 100 6.32 -25.89 -13.24
C HIS A 100 7.26 -26.90 -13.89
#